data_AF-A0AAN6WLU6-F1
#
_entry.id   AF-A0AAN6WLU6-F1
#
_cell.length_a   1.000
_cell.length_b   1.000
_cell.length_c   1.000
_cell.angle_alpha   90.00
_cell.angle_beta   90.00
_cell.angle_gamma   90.00
#
_symmetry.space_group_name_H-M   'P 1'
#
loop_
_entity.id
_entity.type
_entity.pdbx_description
1 polymer ?
#
loop_
_entity_poly.entity_id
_entity_poly.type
_entity_poly.pdbx_seq_one_letter_code
_entity_poly.pdbx_strand_id
1 'polypeptide(L)'
;MTMKPAYPYLKLLFSVVSFTFLQPCLETLGLPGIAGPIDDPTCAYTCTSTLSSYPLACSTEDHHNDGSGHSHGAFHTTPDCRANDESYLTTLAWCFDTKCSRYNVPRARLETVWEETSTGTVAVPAKWSYTQALERVNETPTRSWMRWE
;
A
#
# COMPACT_ATOMS: atom_id res chain seq x y z
N MET A 1 21.67 46.27 52.31
CA MET A 1 21.14 47.53 51.77
C MET A 1 21.60 47.66 50.33
N THR A 2 20.62 47.79 49.44
CA THR A 2 20.70 47.95 47.98
C THR A 2 21.26 49.32 47.56
N MET A 3 21.99 49.39 46.44
CA MET A 3 21.90 50.48 45.45
C MET A 3 22.62 50.13 44.12
N LYS A 4 21.85 50.12 43.01
CA LYS A 4 22.27 50.26 41.58
C LYS A 4 22.71 51.73 41.33
N PRO A 5 23.15 52.21 40.12
CA PRO A 5 23.13 51.63 38.76
C PRO A 5 24.39 51.93 37.88
N ALA A 6 24.47 51.37 36.67
CA ALA A 6 25.02 52.05 35.49
C ALA A 6 24.94 51.14 34.23
N TYR A 7 23.91 51.28 33.40
CA TYR A 7 24.02 50.96 31.97
C TYR A 7 23.03 51.81 31.17
N PRO A 8 23.47 52.95 30.60
CA PRO A 8 22.73 53.65 29.58
C PRO A 8 23.22 53.23 28.19
N TYR A 9 22.30 52.66 27.40
CA TYR A 9 22.08 52.93 25.98
C TYR A 9 23.17 53.67 25.18
N LEU A 10 23.90 52.98 24.30
CA LEU A 10 24.22 53.47 22.94
C LEU A 10 24.74 52.30 22.09
N LYS A 11 23.84 51.54 21.48
CA LYS A 11 23.40 51.67 20.08
C LYS A 11 24.31 50.95 19.08
N LEU A 12 23.69 49.90 18.51
CA LEU A 12 23.67 49.55 17.09
C LEU A 12 24.99 49.14 16.44
N LEU A 13 25.00 47.89 15.99
CA LEU A 13 25.74 47.24 14.88
C LEU A 13 25.84 45.78 15.35
N PHE A 14 24.95 44.86 15.00
CA PHE A 14 24.79 44.16 13.73
C PHE A 14 23.35 43.58 13.75
N SER A 15 22.41 44.11 12.97
CA SER A 15 22.10 43.66 11.60
C SER A 15 21.91 42.14 11.47
N VAL A 16 20.67 41.77 11.14
CA VAL A 16 20.18 40.50 10.53
C VAL A 16 20.45 39.17 11.25
N VAL A 17 19.59 38.82 12.20
CA VAL A 17 19.05 37.44 12.29
C VAL A 17 17.55 37.52 12.63
N SER A 18 16.77 38.14 11.75
CA SER A 18 15.32 37.87 11.65
C SER A 18 15.10 36.87 10.52
N PHE A 19 14.10 35.99 10.69
CA PHE A 19 13.63 34.95 9.75
C PHE A 19 14.58 33.75 9.65
N THR A 20 14.38 32.67 10.39
CA THR A 20 13.35 31.67 10.04
C THR A 20 13.17 30.65 11.20
N PHE A 21 12.27 30.95 12.15
CA PHE A 21 11.67 29.94 13.04
C PHE A 21 10.18 29.78 12.71
N LEU A 22 9.86 29.79 11.43
CA LEU A 22 8.61 29.28 10.88
C LEU A 22 9.01 28.38 9.72
N GLN A 23 9.17 27.09 9.98
CA GLN A 23 8.98 26.11 8.92
C GLN A 23 7.46 25.85 8.87
N PRO A 24 6.74 26.40 7.88
CA PRO A 24 5.41 25.93 7.57
C PRO A 24 5.47 24.44 7.20
N CYS A 25 4.37 23.77 7.52
CA CYS A 25 4.02 22.40 7.12
C CYS A 25 4.75 22.01 5.83
N LEU A 26 5.74 21.11 5.93
CA LEU A 26 6.35 20.53 4.75
C LEU A 26 5.26 19.73 4.06
N GLU A 27 4.65 20.34 3.05
CA GLU A 27 3.78 19.66 2.10
C GLU A 27 4.55 18.44 1.61
N THR A 28 4.02 17.26 1.94
CA THR A 28 4.55 16.01 1.45
C THR A 28 4.34 16.03 -0.06
N LEU A 29 5.37 16.41 -0.79
CA LEU A 29 5.43 16.24 -2.23
C LEU A 29 5.34 14.74 -2.48
N GLY A 30 4.20 14.31 -3.02
CA GLY A 30 3.95 12.95 -3.50
C GLY A 30 4.85 12.61 -4.69
N LEU A 31 6.14 12.46 -4.42
CA LEU A 31 7.11 11.86 -5.32
C LEU A 31 7.08 10.35 -5.07
N PRO A 32 6.88 9.50 -6.09
CA PRO A 32 7.04 8.07 -5.92
C PRO A 32 8.49 7.78 -5.51
N GLY A 33 8.68 7.34 -4.26
CA GLY A 33 10.01 6.98 -3.73
C GLY A 33 10.46 7.72 -2.47
N ILE A 34 9.72 8.72 -1.99
CA ILE A 34 9.90 9.26 -0.64
C ILE A 34 8.67 8.84 0.15
N ALA A 35 8.84 8.03 1.19
CA ALA A 35 7.74 7.55 2.00
C ALA A 35 6.94 8.75 2.54
N GLY A 36 5.76 8.97 1.96
CA GLY A 36 4.72 9.79 2.57
C GLY A 36 4.29 9.17 3.89
N PRO A 37 3.46 9.87 4.68
CA PRO A 37 3.01 9.35 5.97
C PRO A 37 2.45 7.93 5.81
N ILE A 38 2.69 7.11 6.84
CA ILE A 38 2.40 5.66 6.96
C ILE A 38 0.88 5.35 6.87
N ASP A 39 0.08 6.29 6.41
CA ASP A 39 -1.38 6.23 6.36
C ASP A 39 -1.88 5.30 5.24
N ASP A 40 -1.07 5.14 4.18
CA ASP A 40 -1.36 4.25 3.06
C ASP A 40 -0.35 3.07 2.99
N PRO A 41 -0.77 1.82 3.26
CA PRO A 41 0.12 0.67 3.15
C PRO A 41 0.31 0.28 1.68
N THR A 42 1.11 1.05 0.94
CA THR A 42 1.46 0.77 -0.47
C THR A 42 1.94 -0.67 -0.69
N CYS A 43 2.56 -1.29 0.32
CA CYS A 43 2.93 -2.70 0.32
C CYS A 43 1.74 -3.64 0.06
N ALA A 44 0.59 -3.37 0.67
CA ALA A 44 -0.62 -4.17 0.55
C ALA A 44 -1.27 -3.98 -0.83
N TYR A 45 -1.43 -2.73 -1.28
CA TYR A 45 -1.95 -2.44 -2.62
C TYR A 45 -1.08 -3.04 -3.73
N THR A 46 0.24 -3.06 -3.55
CA THR A 46 1.17 -3.70 -4.49
C THR A 46 0.97 -5.22 -4.54
N CYS A 47 0.74 -5.86 -3.39
CA CYS A 47 0.40 -7.28 -3.35
C CYS A 47 -0.91 -7.58 -4.10
N THR A 48 -1.95 -6.77 -3.88
CA THR A 48 -3.22 -6.92 -4.58
C THR A 48 -3.07 -6.72 -6.09
N SER A 49 -2.38 -5.67 -6.53
CA SER A 49 -2.20 -5.38 -7.96
C SER A 49 -1.33 -6.41 -8.69
N THR A 50 -0.32 -6.94 -8.01
CA THR A 50 0.50 -8.02 -8.57
C THR A 50 -0.36 -9.27 -8.76
N LEU A 51 -1.14 -9.63 -7.74
CA LEU A 51 -1.96 -10.85 -7.78
C LEU A 51 -3.21 -10.71 -8.65
N SER A 52 -3.71 -9.49 -8.89
CA SER A 52 -4.88 -9.27 -9.74
C SER A 52 -4.63 -9.62 -11.20
N SER A 53 -3.38 -9.54 -11.65
CA SER A 53 -2.97 -9.87 -13.02
C SER A 53 -2.96 -11.37 -13.32
N TYR A 54 -3.05 -12.24 -12.30
CA TYR A 54 -3.02 -13.69 -12.52
C TYR A 54 -4.42 -14.27 -12.74
N PRO A 55 -4.59 -15.10 -13.78
CA PRO A 55 -5.82 -15.85 -13.95
C PRO A 55 -5.97 -16.89 -12.85
N LEU A 56 -7.19 -16.99 -12.32
CA LEU A 56 -7.65 -18.05 -11.43
C LEU A 56 -8.34 -19.14 -12.26
N ALA A 57 -8.58 -20.30 -11.64
CA ALA A 57 -9.27 -21.41 -12.32
C ALA A 57 -10.70 -21.03 -12.78
N CYS A 58 -11.34 -20.08 -12.09
CA CYS A 58 -12.65 -19.54 -12.43
C CYS A 58 -12.60 -18.26 -13.30
N SER A 59 -11.43 -17.88 -13.81
CA SER A 59 -11.31 -16.77 -14.76
C SER A 59 -11.81 -17.17 -16.14
N THR A 60 -12.41 -16.22 -16.86
CA THR A 60 -12.85 -16.38 -18.24
C THR A 60 -11.92 -15.64 -19.18
N GLU A 61 -11.58 -16.25 -20.31
CA GLU A 61 -10.87 -15.55 -21.39
C GLU A 61 -11.82 -14.59 -22.09
N ASP A 62 -11.41 -13.32 -22.20
CA ASP A 62 -12.12 -12.32 -22.97
C ASP A 62 -11.87 -12.57 -24.46
N HIS A 63 -12.70 -13.42 -25.08
CA HIS A 63 -12.70 -13.62 -26.53
C HIS A 63 -13.39 -12.47 -27.27
N HIS A 64 -12.92 -11.23 -27.07
CA HIS A 64 -13.26 -10.15 -27.97
C HIS A 64 -12.49 -10.35 -29.28
N ASN A 65 -13.11 -11.09 -30.21
CA ASN A 65 -12.74 -11.14 -31.62
C ASN A 65 -13.24 -9.87 -32.32
N ASP A 66 -12.69 -8.71 -31.99
CA ASP A 66 -13.04 -7.44 -32.63
C ASP A 66 -12.06 -7.08 -33.75
N GLY A 67 -11.54 -8.07 -34.50
CA GLY A 67 -10.88 -7.88 -35.79
C GLY A 67 -9.66 -6.94 -35.84
N SER A 68 -9.23 -6.39 -34.70
CA SER A 68 -8.11 -5.48 -34.55
C SER A 68 -7.02 -6.22 -33.79
N GLY A 69 -5.93 -6.58 -34.47
CA GLY A 69 -4.91 -7.51 -34.03
C GLY A 69 -4.03 -7.06 -32.85
N HIS A 70 -4.62 -6.79 -31.68
CA HIS A 70 -3.93 -6.51 -30.42
C HIS A 70 -4.66 -7.14 -29.21
N SER A 71 -5.22 -8.34 -29.37
CA SER A 71 -5.78 -9.08 -28.22
C SER A 71 -4.62 -9.69 -27.41
N HIS A 72 -4.11 -8.92 -26.44
CA HIS A 72 -3.45 -9.52 -25.30
C HIS A 72 -4.55 -10.28 -24.56
N GLY A 73 -4.54 -11.61 -24.59
CA GLY A 73 -5.56 -12.44 -23.95
C GLY A 73 -5.80 -11.97 -22.51
N ALA A 74 -6.85 -11.18 -22.32
CA ALA A 74 -7.22 -10.63 -21.04
C ALA A 74 -8.11 -11.67 -20.38
N PHE A 75 -7.75 -12.05 -19.16
CA PHE A 75 -8.59 -12.91 -18.36
C PHE A 75 -9.40 -12.04 -17.43
N HIS A 76 -10.73 -12.18 -17.49
CA HIS A 76 -11.62 -11.54 -16.55
C HIS A 76 -11.87 -12.48 -15.35
N THR A 77 -11.69 -11.97 -14.14
CA THR A 77 -11.90 -12.71 -12.90
C THR A 77 -12.93 -11.97 -12.07
N THR A 78 -14.08 -12.59 -11.83
CA THR A 78 -15.16 -11.95 -11.08
C THR A 78 -14.81 -11.77 -9.60
N PRO A 79 -15.41 -10.79 -8.91
CA PRO A 79 -15.26 -10.66 -7.45
C PRO A 79 -15.63 -11.93 -6.69
N ASP A 80 -16.73 -12.59 -7.06
CA ASP A 80 -17.17 -13.85 -6.44
C ASP A 80 -16.14 -14.97 -6.60
N CYS A 81 -15.46 -15.03 -7.75
CA CYS A 81 -14.37 -15.97 -7.99
C CYS A 81 -13.19 -15.70 -7.05
N ARG A 82 -12.74 -14.44 -6.94
CA ARG A 82 -11.66 -14.05 -6.00
C ARG A 82 -12.04 -14.28 -4.54
N ALA A 83 -13.29 -14.02 -4.18
CA ALA A 83 -13.79 -14.15 -2.82
C ALA A 83 -13.73 -15.59 -2.31
N ASN A 84 -13.84 -16.58 -3.20
CA ASN A 84 -13.93 -18.00 -2.84
C ASN A 84 -12.68 -18.81 -3.20
N ASP A 85 -11.73 -18.25 -3.95
CA ASP A 85 -10.48 -18.92 -4.28
C ASP A 85 -9.52 -18.90 -3.08
N GLU A 86 -9.45 -20.05 -2.40
CA GLU A 86 -8.65 -20.19 -1.19
C GLU A 86 -7.16 -19.98 -1.44
N SER A 87 -6.65 -20.43 -2.60
CA SER A 87 -5.22 -20.32 -2.94
C SER A 87 -4.83 -18.85 -3.19
N TYR A 88 -5.70 -18.10 -3.86
CA TYR A 88 -5.55 -16.67 -4.05
C TYR A 88 -5.56 -15.93 -2.71
N LEU A 89 -6.53 -16.21 -1.83
CA LEU A 89 -6.62 -15.54 -0.53
C LEU A 89 -5.42 -15.85 0.37
N THR A 90 -4.99 -17.11 0.48
CA THR A 90 -3.80 -17.44 1.29
C THR A 90 -2.52 -16.81 0.71
N THR A 91 -2.41 -16.73 -0.62
CA THR A 91 -1.27 -16.08 -1.28
C THR A 91 -1.25 -14.57 -1.03
N LEU A 92 -2.41 -13.92 -1.12
CA LEU A 92 -2.54 -12.50 -0.84
C LEU A 92 -2.20 -12.19 0.62
N ALA A 93 -2.71 -13.00 1.56
CA ALA A 93 -2.44 -12.83 2.99
C ALA A 93 -0.94 -13.01 3.31
N TRP A 94 -0.30 -14.01 2.72
CA TRP A 94 1.14 -14.21 2.85
C TRP A 94 1.95 -13.04 2.26
N CYS A 95 1.50 -12.47 1.13
CA CYS A 95 2.15 -11.29 0.56
C CYS A 95 2.03 -10.08 1.51
N PHE A 96 0.86 -9.84 2.09
CA PHE A 96 0.66 -8.76 3.06
C PHE A 96 1.59 -8.94 4.26
N ASP A 97 1.61 -10.12 4.87
CA ASP A 97 2.45 -10.41 6.04
C ASP A 97 3.94 -10.21 5.73
N THR A 98 4.43 -10.79 4.64
CA THR A 98 5.86 -10.73 4.31
C THR A 98 6.32 -9.38 3.80
N LYS A 99 5.53 -8.67 2.97
CA LYS A 99 5.94 -7.41 2.34
C LYS A 99 5.66 -6.19 3.21
N CYS A 100 4.66 -6.25 4.09
CA CYS A 100 4.31 -5.16 4.99
C CYS A 100 5.00 -5.24 6.35
N SER A 101 5.53 -6.39 6.77
CA SER A 101 6.24 -6.55 8.05
C SER A 101 7.37 -5.52 8.25
N ARG A 102 8.17 -5.25 7.21
CA ARG A 102 9.28 -4.26 7.25
C ARG A 102 8.85 -2.82 7.53
N TYR A 103 7.58 -2.52 7.32
CA TYR A 103 7.00 -1.19 7.51
C TYR A 103 6.20 -1.07 8.81
N ASN A 104 6.12 -2.16 9.59
CA ASN A 104 5.39 -2.22 10.85
C ASN A 104 3.93 -1.70 10.75
N VAL A 105 3.28 -2.01 9.62
CA VAL A 105 1.88 -1.63 9.39
C VAL A 105 1.00 -2.34 10.42
N PRO A 106 0.14 -1.62 11.18
CA PRO A 106 -0.74 -2.25 12.14
C PRO A 106 -1.69 -3.26 11.46
N ARG A 107 -1.89 -4.42 12.07
CA ARG A 107 -2.79 -5.47 11.54
C ARG A 107 -4.20 -4.94 11.24
N ALA A 108 -4.75 -4.09 12.10
CA ALA A 108 -6.06 -3.48 11.87
C ALA A 108 -6.13 -2.69 10.56
N ARG A 109 -5.03 -2.03 10.16
CA ARG A 109 -4.95 -1.30 8.89
C ARG A 109 -4.89 -2.26 7.70
N LEU A 110 -4.20 -3.39 7.84
CA LEU A 110 -4.16 -4.44 6.82
C LEU A 110 -5.54 -5.10 6.62
N GLU A 111 -6.31 -5.31 7.70
CA GLU A 111 -7.69 -5.77 7.60
C GLU A 111 -8.56 -4.79 6.81
N THR A 112 -8.44 -3.48 7.04
CA THR A 112 -9.16 -2.47 6.25
C THR A 112 -8.82 -2.58 4.76
N VAL A 113 -7.53 -2.65 4.41
CA VAL A 113 -7.13 -2.78 3.00
C VAL A 113 -7.55 -4.12 2.39
N TRP A 114 -7.58 -5.18 3.19
CA TRP A 114 -8.10 -6.48 2.78
C TRP A 114 -9.58 -6.40 2.39
N GLU A 115 -10.42 -5.79 3.23
CA GLU A 115 -11.84 -5.57 2.95
C GLU A 115 -12.06 -4.71 1.69
N GLU A 116 -11.19 -3.73 1.46
CA GLU A 116 -11.27 -2.84 0.31
C GLU A 116 -10.86 -3.51 -1.01
N THR A 117 -9.85 -4.38 -0.98
CA THR A 117 -9.10 -4.74 -2.20
C THR A 117 -9.06 -6.23 -2.52
N SER A 118 -9.29 -7.13 -1.56
CA SER A 118 -9.08 -8.57 -1.75
C SER A 118 -9.87 -9.17 -2.91
N THR A 119 -11.08 -8.69 -3.18
CA THR A 119 -11.93 -9.20 -4.27
C THR A 119 -12.02 -8.25 -5.47
N GLY A 120 -11.36 -7.09 -5.38
CA GLY A 120 -11.50 -5.98 -6.34
C GLY A 120 -12.74 -5.12 -6.13
N THR A 121 -13.60 -5.42 -5.15
CA THR A 121 -14.74 -4.57 -4.77
C THR A 121 -15.19 -4.80 -3.33
N VAL A 122 -15.56 -3.74 -2.62
CA VAL A 122 -16.12 -3.82 -1.26
C VAL A 122 -17.48 -4.54 -1.20
N ALA A 123 -18.17 -4.67 -2.33
CA ALA A 123 -19.53 -5.25 -2.36
C ALA A 123 -19.54 -6.77 -2.15
N VAL A 124 -18.42 -7.45 -2.45
CA VAL A 124 -18.28 -8.90 -2.32
C VAL A 124 -17.09 -9.15 -1.39
N PRO A 125 -17.32 -9.42 -0.09
CA PRO A 125 -16.22 -9.67 0.84
C PRO A 125 -15.56 -11.01 0.55
N ALA A 126 -14.26 -11.11 0.85
CA ALA A 126 -13.56 -12.39 0.81
C ALA A 126 -14.16 -13.38 1.82
N LYS A 127 -14.06 -14.68 1.51
CA LYS A 127 -14.50 -15.78 2.38
C LYS A 127 -13.90 -15.72 3.78
N TRP A 128 -12.70 -15.17 3.92
CA TRP A 128 -11.95 -15.04 5.17
C TRP A 128 -11.48 -13.60 5.38
N SER A 129 -11.37 -13.19 6.64
CA SER A 129 -10.62 -11.99 6.99
C SER A 129 -9.12 -12.18 6.70
N TYR A 130 -8.34 -11.10 6.70
CA TYR A 130 -6.90 -11.20 6.48
C TYR A 130 -6.25 -12.13 7.51
N THR A 131 -6.59 -11.99 8.79
CA THR A 131 -6.07 -12.84 9.86
C THR A 131 -6.43 -14.32 9.64
N GLN A 132 -7.69 -14.61 9.31
CA GLN A 132 -8.14 -15.97 9.05
C GLN A 132 -7.46 -16.60 7.83
N ALA A 133 -7.23 -15.82 6.77
CA ALA A 133 -6.51 -16.27 5.59
C ALA A 133 -5.03 -16.54 5.92
N LEU A 134 -4.40 -15.69 6.74
CA LEU A 134 -3.02 -15.85 7.18
C LEU A 134 -2.82 -17.11 8.02
N GLU A 135 -3.75 -17.42 8.93
CA GLU A 135 -3.73 -18.65 9.73
C GLU A 135 -3.78 -19.94 8.89
N ARG A 136 -4.25 -19.85 7.65
CA ARG A 136 -4.37 -20.97 6.71
C ARG A 136 -3.16 -21.12 5.79
N VAL A 137 -2.19 -20.22 5.91
CA VAL A 137 -0.93 -20.32 5.18
C VAL A 137 -0.08 -21.43 5.82
N ASN A 138 -0.24 -22.65 5.31
CA ASN A 138 0.52 -23.81 5.78
C ASN A 138 1.90 -23.89 5.11
N GLU A 139 2.04 -23.39 3.88
CA GLU A 139 3.26 -23.44 3.09
C GLU A 139 3.47 -22.12 2.32
N THR A 140 4.74 -21.75 2.13
CA THR A 140 5.11 -20.61 1.30
C THR A 140 4.58 -20.83 -0.13
N PRO A 141 3.88 -19.87 -0.76
CA PRO A 141 3.47 -19.97 -2.15
C PRO A 141 4.68 -20.17 -3.07
N THR A 142 4.80 -21.34 -3.68
CA THR A 142 5.98 -21.74 -4.48
C THR A 142 5.82 -21.56 -5.98
N ARG A 143 4.60 -21.27 -6.47
CA ARG A 143 4.38 -21.07 -7.91
C ARG A 143 5.01 -19.76 -8.37
N SER A 144 6.16 -19.85 -9.02
CA SER A 144 6.67 -18.81 -9.89
C SER A 144 6.19 -19.08 -11.31
N TRP A 145 5.65 -18.06 -11.99
CA TRP A 145 5.55 -18.14 -13.43
C TRP A 145 6.98 -18.09 -13.95
N MET A 146 7.41 -19.16 -14.63
CA MET A 146 8.64 -19.10 -15.42
C MET A 146 8.49 -17.90 -16.35
N ARG A 147 9.34 -16.90 -16.13
CA ARG A 147 9.53 -15.81 -17.07
C ARG A 147 10.15 -16.45 -18.30
N TRP A 148 9.38 -16.54 -19.37
CA TRP A 148 9.83 -17.07 -20.66
C TRP A 148 11.21 -16.47 -21.01
N GLU A 149 12.22 -17.35 -21.15
CA GLU A 149 13.47 -17.06 -21.85
C GLU A 149 13.22 -17.02 -23.36
#